data_AF-A0AAW1JIM2-F1
#
_entry.id   AF-A0AAW1JIM2-F1
#
_cell.length_a   1.000
_cell.length_b   1.000
_cell.length_c   1.000
_cell.angle_alpha   90.00
_cell.angle_beta   90.00
_cell.angle_gamma   90.00
#
_symmetry.space_group_name_H-M   'P 1'
#
loop_
_entity.id
_entity.type
_entity.pdbx_description
1 polymer ?
#
loop_
_entity_poly.entity_id
_entity_poly.type
_entity_poly.pdbx_seq_one_letter_code
_entity_poly.pdbx_strand_id
1 'polypeptide(L)'
;MRDHSSGKDIYCKVDEFLKTEGLEWKNCCGICTDDGARAITGKNICFKSFFQGAHYDHITFTHCLIHREALAAKKLAPELNDVLQDAVAAKKLAPELNDVLQDAVKIINFIKSHALNSRLFSNLCKDTDSNYTTLLLHAEVRWLSRGQSLRRLWLLKDEIEIFLTERKCELAAFFQNDLWLSKLCYLSDIFAKLNDLNLSLQGKNCDIFTSNDKIESFIKKINIWKNHLKALETQFRTYFILNIDFKKVAWIQKPFWIGLSEIDHLPLKAQEEFAELSSDSNLKLQFPKKPLTEFWIGTRTEFPTIADMALNVLLPFNTTYLCEVTFSALTHIKTQYRSSLKNVEEVLRPAVSNIPPRFNLLCNKKQAHPSH
;
A
#
# COMPACT_ATOMS: atom_id res chain seq x y z
N MET A 1 11.05 43.73 -11.31
CA MET A 1 11.70 43.44 -10.02
C MET A 1 12.82 42.44 -10.29
N ARG A 2 13.97 42.50 -9.60
CA ARG A 2 15.05 41.53 -9.82
C ARG A 2 14.64 40.21 -9.15
N ASP A 3 14.16 39.24 -9.93
CA ASP A 3 13.63 37.95 -9.45
C ASP A 3 14.70 36.95 -9.00
N HIS A 4 15.96 37.39 -8.82
CA HIS A 4 17.06 36.52 -8.38
C HIS A 4 17.85 37.19 -7.25
N SER A 5 17.82 36.57 -6.08
CA SER A 5 18.66 36.91 -4.94
C SER A 5 20.09 36.44 -5.20
N SER A 6 21.02 37.38 -5.34
CA SER A 6 22.44 37.09 -5.54
C SER A 6 23.13 36.76 -4.21
N GLY A 7 24.33 36.15 -4.27
CA GLY A 7 25.13 35.92 -3.07
C GLY A 7 25.46 37.20 -2.29
N LYS A 8 25.53 38.34 -2.99
CA LYS A 8 25.72 39.67 -2.40
C LYS A 8 24.50 40.11 -1.61
N ASP A 9 23.30 39.93 -2.17
CA ASP A 9 22.05 40.32 -1.50
C ASP A 9 21.87 39.54 -0.20
N ILE A 10 22.20 38.24 -0.22
CA ILE A 10 22.19 37.38 0.95
C ILE A 10 23.22 37.86 1.98
N TYR A 11 24.47 38.12 1.57
CA TYR A 11 25.51 38.62 2.46
C TYR A 11 25.09 39.93 3.14
N CYS A 12 24.63 40.91 2.37
CA CYS A 12 24.21 42.20 2.90
C CYS A 12 23.05 42.07 3.90
N LYS A 13 22.08 41.19 3.65
CA LYS A 13 20.96 40.99 4.57
C LYS A 13 21.36 40.30 5.87
N VAL A 14 22.24 39.30 5.81
CA VAL A 14 22.73 38.65 7.03
C VAL A 14 23.64 39.62 7.81
N ASP A 15 24.48 40.39 7.13
CA ASP A 15 25.35 41.40 7.75
C ASP A 15 24.56 42.52 8.44
N GLU A 16 23.50 43.04 7.79
CA GLU A 16 22.57 44.01 8.37
C GLU A 16 21.91 43.47 9.66
N PHE A 17 21.48 42.21 9.62
CA PHE A 17 20.89 41.56 10.79
C PHE A 17 21.90 41.41 11.94
N LEU A 18 23.10 40.89 11.66
CA LEU A 18 24.13 40.72 12.70
C LEU A 18 24.51 42.06 13.34
N LYS A 19 24.66 43.13 12.54
CA LYS A 19 24.91 44.48 13.05
C LYS A 19 23.80 44.98 13.95
N THR A 20 22.54 44.71 13.60
CA THR A 20 21.36 45.09 14.40
C THR A 20 21.37 44.38 15.77
N GLU A 21 21.81 43.12 15.78
CA GLU A 21 21.93 42.30 17.01
C GLU A 21 23.26 42.51 17.76
N GLY A 22 24.11 43.44 17.32
CA GLY A 22 25.42 43.70 17.94
C GLY A 22 26.43 42.55 17.79
N LEU A 23 26.27 41.71 16.77
CA LEU A 23 27.13 40.57 16.47
C LEU A 23 28.14 40.92 15.37
N GLU A 24 29.33 40.35 15.48
CA GLU A 24 30.43 40.59 14.55
C GLU A 24 30.89 39.29 13.89
N TRP A 25 31.20 39.34 12.59
CA TRP A 25 31.70 38.20 11.84
C TRP A 25 33.01 37.60 12.39
N LYS A 26 33.85 38.41 13.06
CA LYS A 26 35.09 37.94 13.70
C LYS A 26 34.86 36.94 14.83
N ASN A 27 33.65 36.91 15.39
CA ASN A 27 33.25 35.99 16.45
C ASN A 27 32.50 34.77 15.87
N CYS A 28 32.30 34.71 14.55
CA CYS A 28 31.62 33.60 13.89
C CYS A 28 32.57 32.41 13.76
N CYS A 29 32.25 31.28 14.38
CA CYS A 29 33.07 30.07 14.24
C CYS A 29 32.78 29.30 12.94
N GLY A 30 31.56 29.42 12.41
CA GLY A 30 31.18 28.69 11.21
C GLY A 30 29.77 28.98 10.72
N ILE A 31 29.56 28.66 9.45
CA ILE A 31 28.30 28.85 8.74
C ILE A 31 27.88 27.51 8.14
N CYS A 32 26.67 27.08 8.47
CA CYS A 32 26.05 25.90 7.90
C CYS A 32 24.98 26.33 6.89
N THR A 33 25.04 25.81 5.67
CA THR A 33 24.10 26.19 4.59
C THR A 33 23.33 24.98 4.08
N ASP A 34 22.05 25.18 3.76
CA ASP A 34 21.09 24.15 3.38
C ASP A 34 21.06 23.84 1.88
N ASP A 35 21.75 24.63 1.05
CA ASP A 35 21.73 24.43 -0.40
C ASP A 35 23.07 24.71 -1.06
N GLY A 36 23.44 23.85 -2.01
CA GLY A 36 24.54 24.06 -2.94
C GLY A 36 24.20 25.09 -4.03
N ALA A 37 23.21 25.96 -3.77
CA ALA A 37 22.73 26.96 -4.69
C ALA A 37 23.89 27.85 -5.15
N ARG A 38 23.88 28.22 -6.44
CA ARG A 38 24.95 29.05 -7.03
C ARG A 38 25.16 30.37 -6.28
N ALA A 39 24.12 30.94 -5.70
CA ALA A 39 24.21 32.14 -4.88
C ALA A 39 24.99 31.92 -3.56
N ILE A 40 25.03 30.70 -3.02
CA ILE A 40 25.72 30.36 -1.77
C ILE A 40 27.15 29.85 -2.01
N THR A 41 27.31 28.89 -2.93
CA THR A 41 28.57 28.14 -3.15
C THR A 41 29.17 28.29 -4.56
N GLY A 42 28.59 29.13 -5.42
CA GLY A 42 29.04 29.30 -6.81
C GLY A 42 30.47 29.80 -6.97
N LYS A 43 31.04 29.63 -8.16
CA LYS A 43 32.46 29.94 -8.43
C LYS A 43 32.82 31.44 -8.33
N ASN A 44 31.88 32.34 -8.67
CA ASN A 44 32.10 33.79 -8.71
C ASN A 44 30.93 34.53 -8.04
N ILE A 45 31.22 35.48 -7.14
CA ILE A 45 30.25 36.37 -6.46
C ILE A 45 29.13 35.58 -5.74
N CYS A 46 29.52 34.62 -4.93
CA CYS A 46 28.64 33.86 -4.05
C CYS A 46 28.78 34.31 -2.59
N PHE A 47 27.82 33.96 -1.73
CA PHE A 47 27.83 34.28 -0.31
C PHE A 47 29.16 33.89 0.35
N LYS A 48 29.67 32.68 0.09
CA LYS A 48 30.96 32.21 0.62
C LYS A 48 32.14 33.08 0.18
N SER A 49 32.14 33.61 -1.04
CA SER A 49 33.25 34.39 -1.58
C SER A 49 33.47 35.73 -0.87
N PHE A 50 32.43 36.30 -0.23
CA PHE A 50 32.56 37.54 0.55
C PHE A 50 33.40 37.36 1.82
N PHE A 51 33.37 36.18 2.42
CA PHE A 51 34.19 35.88 3.60
C PHE A 51 35.65 35.66 3.24
N GLN A 52 35.90 35.03 2.09
CA GLN A 52 37.24 34.86 1.55
C GLN A 52 37.85 36.21 1.15
N GLY A 53 37.07 37.09 0.49
CA GLY A 53 37.51 38.44 0.13
C GLY A 53 37.73 39.38 1.31
N ALA A 54 37.06 39.14 2.44
CA ALA A 54 37.21 39.91 3.68
C ALA A 54 38.22 39.29 4.66
N HIS A 55 38.97 38.25 4.26
CA HIS A 55 39.96 37.55 5.09
C HIS A 55 39.41 36.92 6.39
N TYR A 56 38.16 36.43 6.35
CA TYR A 56 37.58 35.65 7.44
C TYR A 56 37.87 34.14 7.29
N ASP A 57 39.15 33.79 7.17
CA ASP A 57 39.58 32.41 6.88
C ASP A 57 39.31 31.41 8.03
N HIS A 58 39.03 31.91 9.24
CA HIS A 58 38.69 31.09 10.40
C HIS A 58 37.25 30.54 10.37
N ILE A 59 36.36 31.13 9.55
CA ILE A 59 34.95 30.73 9.49
C ILE A 59 34.83 29.42 8.72
N THR A 60 34.38 28.36 9.41
CA THR A 60 34.18 27.05 8.78
C THR A 60 32.86 26.99 8.03
N PHE A 61 32.89 26.61 6.75
CA PHE A 61 31.68 26.38 5.95
C PHE A 61 31.32 24.91 5.90
N THR A 62 30.09 24.58 6.29
CA THR A 62 29.56 23.22 6.24
C THR A 62 28.22 23.16 5.51
N HIS A 63 27.85 21.96 5.06
CA HIS A 63 26.52 21.68 4.54
C HIS A 63 25.62 21.15 5.64
N CYS A 64 24.36 21.55 5.61
CA CYS A 64 23.36 21.04 6.55
C CYS A 64 23.20 19.52 6.38
N LEU A 65 23.16 18.79 7.50
CA LEU A 65 22.92 17.35 7.47
C LEU A 65 21.55 17.00 6.86
N ILE A 66 20.55 17.86 7.09
CA ILE A 66 19.21 17.71 6.53
C ILE A 66 19.25 17.77 5.00
N HIS A 67 20.16 18.58 4.42
CA HIS A 67 20.37 18.59 2.98
C HIS A 67 21.00 17.28 2.49
N ARG A 68 21.95 16.69 3.24
CA ARG A 68 22.54 15.39 2.89
C ARG A 68 21.51 14.26 2.93
N GLU A 69 20.68 14.24 3.96
CA GLU A 69 19.54 13.31 4.07
C GLU A 69 18.57 13.51 2.90
N ALA A 70 18.22 14.76 2.57
CA ALA A 70 17.38 15.08 1.43
C ALA A 70 17.97 14.60 0.09
N LEU A 71 19.29 14.71 -0.09
CA LEU A 71 19.97 14.19 -1.28
C LEU A 71 19.92 12.65 -1.35
N ALA A 72 20.12 11.97 -0.21
CA ALA A 72 20.00 10.52 -0.14
C ALA A 72 18.56 10.05 -0.43
N ALA A 73 17.55 10.74 0.10
CA ALA A 73 16.14 10.48 -0.19
C ALA A 73 15.79 10.80 -1.65
N LYS A 74 16.35 11.88 -2.22
CA LYS A 74 16.15 12.22 -3.65
C LYS A 74 16.68 11.13 -4.56
N LYS A 75 17.81 10.49 -4.22
CA LYS A 75 18.36 9.36 -4.98
C LYS A 75 17.44 8.14 -5.01
N LEU A 76 16.51 8.00 -4.05
CA LEU A 76 15.49 6.96 -4.07
C LEU A 76 14.59 7.04 -5.33
N ALA A 77 14.39 8.23 -5.91
CA ALA A 77 13.50 8.40 -7.06
C ALA A 77 14.16 8.08 -8.44
N PRO A 78 15.43 8.48 -8.73
CA PRO A 78 16.13 8.09 -9.95
C PRO A 78 17.09 6.89 -9.83
N GLU A 79 17.76 6.63 -8.69
CA GLU A 79 18.75 5.52 -8.56
C GLU A 79 18.13 4.15 -8.33
N LEU A 80 16.80 4.09 -8.28
CA LEU A 80 16.05 2.85 -8.44
C LEU A 80 16.31 2.24 -9.85
N ASN A 81 16.92 3.00 -10.79
CA ASN A 81 17.49 2.50 -12.06
C ASN A 81 18.94 1.98 -12.00
N ASP A 82 19.81 2.47 -11.10
CA ASP A 82 21.26 2.16 -11.14
C ASP A 82 21.76 1.25 -9.99
N VAL A 83 21.04 1.17 -8.86
CA VAL A 83 21.46 0.36 -7.69
C VAL A 83 20.94 -1.09 -7.75
N LEU A 84 20.16 -1.44 -8.77
CA LEU A 84 19.51 -2.75 -8.92
C LEU A 84 19.93 -3.43 -10.23
N GLN A 85 21.23 -3.63 -10.43
CA GLN A 85 21.75 -4.22 -11.68
C GLN A 85 21.32 -5.68 -11.92
N ASP A 86 20.87 -6.42 -10.90
CA ASP A 86 20.69 -7.89 -11.04
C ASP A 86 19.23 -8.40 -11.09
N ALA A 87 18.20 -7.55 -11.00
CA ALA A 87 16.80 -8.01 -11.06
C ALA A 87 15.98 -7.25 -12.11
N VAL A 88 15.56 -7.95 -13.17
CA VAL A 88 14.72 -7.40 -14.27
C VAL A 88 13.41 -6.78 -13.77
N ALA A 89 12.87 -7.23 -12.63
CA ALA A 89 11.68 -6.65 -11.99
C ALA A 89 11.93 -5.28 -11.35
N ALA A 90 13.14 -5.05 -10.83
CA ALA A 90 13.52 -3.79 -10.18
C ALA A 90 13.69 -2.64 -11.19
N LYS A 91 14.15 -2.93 -12.42
CA LYS A 91 14.30 -1.96 -13.52
C LYS A 91 12.96 -1.37 -14.01
N LYS A 92 11.83 -2.06 -13.79
CA LYS A 92 10.48 -1.56 -14.14
C LYS A 92 9.80 -0.80 -13.00
N LEU A 93 10.03 -1.23 -11.76
CA LEU A 93 9.35 -0.67 -10.58
C LEU A 93 9.79 0.78 -10.28
N ALA A 94 11.05 1.10 -10.59
CA ALA A 94 11.65 2.43 -10.44
C ALA A 94 10.92 3.56 -11.20
N PRO A 95 10.79 3.47 -12.55
CA PRO A 95 10.06 4.46 -13.32
C PRO A 95 8.57 4.49 -12.96
N GLU A 96 7.95 3.34 -12.71
CA GLU A 96 6.52 3.26 -12.37
C GLU A 96 6.17 3.97 -11.04
N LEU A 97 7.05 3.95 -10.04
CA LEU A 97 6.86 4.70 -8.79
C LEU A 97 7.03 6.21 -8.99
N ASN A 98 7.96 6.62 -9.86
CA ASN A 98 8.11 8.03 -10.20
C ASN A 98 6.88 8.56 -10.95
N ASP A 99 6.30 7.76 -11.86
CA ASP A 99 5.07 8.13 -12.57
C ASP A 99 3.90 8.38 -11.60
N VAL A 100 3.70 7.47 -10.63
CA VAL A 100 2.70 7.65 -9.57
C VAL A 100 2.93 8.94 -8.78
N LEU A 101 4.20 9.27 -8.50
CA LEU A 101 4.55 10.50 -7.79
C LEU A 101 4.22 11.75 -8.62
N GLN A 102 4.48 11.72 -9.93
CA GLN A 102 4.10 12.80 -10.84
C GLN A 102 2.59 12.94 -10.98
N ASP A 103 1.87 11.82 -11.08
CA ASP A 103 0.41 11.82 -11.16
C ASP A 103 -0.23 12.36 -9.88
N ALA A 104 0.29 11.98 -8.71
CA ALA A 104 -0.12 12.54 -7.44
C ALA A 104 0.08 14.07 -7.39
N VAL A 105 1.20 14.58 -7.91
CA VAL A 105 1.44 16.03 -8.03
C VAL A 105 0.42 16.69 -8.97
N LYS A 106 0.11 16.08 -10.12
CA LYS A 106 -0.92 16.60 -11.04
C LYS A 106 -2.30 16.67 -10.38
N ILE A 107 -2.69 15.62 -9.64
CA ILE A 107 -3.97 15.57 -8.90
C ILE A 107 -4.03 16.70 -7.87
N ILE A 108 -3.00 16.84 -7.04
CA ILE A 108 -2.93 17.90 -6.02
C ILE A 108 -3.01 19.28 -6.68
N ASN A 109 -2.24 19.49 -7.75
CA ASN A 109 -2.22 20.76 -8.46
C ASN A 109 -3.56 21.08 -9.09
N PHE A 110 -4.28 20.13 -9.69
CA PHE A 110 -5.61 20.36 -10.26
C PHE A 110 -6.62 20.89 -9.22
N ILE A 111 -6.56 20.37 -8.00
CA ILE A 111 -7.44 20.78 -6.90
C ILE A 111 -6.96 22.11 -6.28
N LYS A 112 -5.65 22.27 -6.12
CA LYS A 112 -5.06 23.39 -5.36
C LYS A 112 -4.75 24.63 -6.18
N SER A 113 -4.57 24.53 -7.49
CA SER A 113 -4.22 25.67 -8.36
C SER A 113 -5.38 26.66 -8.52
N HIS A 114 -6.63 26.16 -8.45
CA HIS A 114 -7.83 26.98 -8.59
C HIS A 114 -8.53 27.15 -7.24
N ALA A 115 -8.71 28.41 -6.81
CA ALA A 115 -9.36 28.74 -5.54
C ALA A 115 -10.78 28.15 -5.43
N LEU A 116 -11.52 28.10 -6.53
CA LEU A 116 -12.84 27.49 -6.58
C LEU A 116 -12.78 25.97 -6.31
N ASN A 117 -11.84 25.26 -6.94
CA ASN A 117 -11.66 23.82 -6.72
C ASN A 117 -11.26 23.53 -5.27
N SER A 118 -10.32 24.30 -4.73
CA SER A 118 -9.91 24.18 -3.33
C SER A 118 -11.08 24.37 -2.36
N ARG A 119 -11.93 25.38 -2.60
CA ARG A 119 -13.10 25.64 -1.75
C ARG A 119 -14.13 24.52 -1.84
N LEU A 120 -14.43 24.06 -3.05
CA LEU A 120 -15.44 23.01 -3.25
C LEU A 120 -14.97 21.66 -2.72
N PHE A 121 -13.71 21.31 -2.93
CA PHE A 121 -13.10 20.13 -2.31
C PHE A 121 -13.15 20.21 -0.78
N SER A 122 -12.85 21.39 -0.20
CA SER A 122 -12.92 21.58 1.25
C SER A 122 -14.34 21.42 1.81
N ASN A 123 -15.36 21.84 1.06
CA ASN A 123 -16.76 21.61 1.43
C ASN A 123 -17.11 20.13 1.36
N LEU A 124 -16.73 19.44 0.26
CA LEU A 124 -16.94 18.00 0.12
C LEU A 124 -16.36 17.23 1.32
N CYS A 125 -15.10 17.49 1.68
CA CYS A 125 -14.46 16.85 2.83
C CYS A 125 -15.16 17.12 4.17
N LYS A 126 -15.85 18.26 4.33
CA LYS A 126 -16.63 18.54 5.53
C LYS A 126 -17.94 17.77 5.53
N ASP A 127 -18.58 17.66 4.37
CA ASP A 127 -19.85 16.96 4.21
C ASP A 127 -19.67 15.43 4.40
N THR A 128 -18.48 14.90 4.10
CA THR A 128 -18.10 13.49 4.32
C THR A 128 -17.45 13.21 5.68
N ASP A 129 -17.37 14.19 6.59
CA ASP A 129 -16.72 14.09 7.91
C ASP A 129 -15.26 13.58 7.84
N SER A 130 -14.51 14.04 6.84
CA SER A 130 -13.14 13.60 6.60
C SER A 130 -12.18 14.20 7.64
N ASN A 131 -11.15 13.43 8.02
CA ASN A 131 -10.10 13.87 8.96
C ASN A 131 -9.33 15.12 8.50
N TYR A 132 -9.39 15.46 7.22
CA TYR A 132 -8.75 16.63 6.65
C TYR A 132 -9.64 17.31 5.63
N THR A 133 -9.58 18.64 5.58
CA THR A 133 -10.43 19.47 4.69
C THR A 133 -9.63 20.16 3.58
N THR A 134 -8.32 19.90 3.48
CA THR A 134 -7.47 20.46 2.43
C THR A 134 -6.31 19.52 2.11
N LEU A 135 -5.95 19.50 0.82
CA LEU A 135 -4.67 18.99 0.34
C LEU A 135 -3.54 20.00 0.62
N LEU A 136 -2.33 19.48 0.73
CA LEU A 136 -1.11 20.26 0.89
C LEU A 136 -0.51 20.51 -0.50
N LEU A 137 -0.15 21.76 -0.78
CA LEU A 137 0.61 22.08 -1.98
C LEU A 137 2.04 21.58 -1.83
N HIS A 138 2.54 20.97 -2.90
CA HIS A 138 3.93 20.58 -2.99
C HIS A 138 4.79 21.79 -3.40
N ALA A 139 5.89 22.03 -2.69
CA ALA A 139 6.97 22.90 -3.15
C ALA A 139 8.17 22.03 -3.54
N GLU A 140 8.65 22.16 -4.77
CA GLU A 140 9.82 21.41 -5.31
C GLU A 140 11.03 21.45 -4.38
N VAL A 141 11.16 22.53 -3.62
CA VAL A 141 12.31 22.88 -2.80
C VAL A 141 12.49 21.97 -1.58
N ARG A 142 11.43 21.32 -1.04
CA ARG A 142 11.54 20.53 0.21
C ARG A 142 10.83 19.18 0.12
N TRP A 143 11.61 18.11 0.15
CA TRP A 143 11.11 16.74 0.02
C TRP A 143 10.18 16.31 1.18
N LEU A 144 10.33 16.88 2.38
CA LEU A 144 9.42 16.70 3.52
C LEU A 144 7.97 17.07 3.18
N SER A 145 7.79 18.12 2.35
CA SER A 145 6.47 18.51 1.88
C SER A 145 5.85 17.47 0.95
N ARG A 146 6.67 16.73 0.18
CA ARG A 146 6.20 15.63 -0.69
C ARG A 146 5.59 14.51 0.13
N GLY A 147 6.27 14.08 1.19
CA GLY A 147 5.77 13.00 2.04
C GLY A 147 4.45 13.31 2.72
N GLN A 148 4.33 14.52 3.28
CA GLN A 148 3.08 14.95 3.89
C GLN A 148 1.95 15.11 2.87
N SER A 149 2.28 15.62 1.67
CA SER A 149 1.31 15.76 0.57
C SER A 149 0.79 14.42 0.08
N LEU A 150 1.68 13.44 -0.12
CA LEU A 150 1.31 12.07 -0.52
C LEU A 150 0.45 11.38 0.54
N ARG A 151 0.83 11.49 1.82
CA ARG A 151 0.03 10.96 2.92
C ARG A 151 -1.35 11.59 3.00
N ARG A 152 -1.43 12.90 2.78
CA ARG A 152 -2.72 13.62 2.77
C ARG A 152 -3.59 13.18 1.60
N LEU A 153 -3.00 13.01 0.41
CA LEU A 153 -3.69 12.50 -0.76
C LEU A 153 -4.21 11.09 -0.52
N TRP A 154 -3.40 10.19 0.04
CA TRP A 154 -3.81 8.82 0.37
C TRP A 154 -4.98 8.77 1.35
N LEU A 155 -4.93 9.58 2.41
CA LEU A 155 -6.00 9.63 3.42
C LEU A 155 -7.30 10.27 2.93
N LEU A 156 -7.26 11.02 1.82
CA LEU A 156 -8.42 11.65 1.19
C LEU A 156 -8.75 11.02 -0.16
N LYS A 157 -8.27 9.80 -0.44
CA LYS A 157 -8.37 9.19 -1.77
C LYS A 157 -9.82 9.06 -2.25
N ASP A 158 -10.74 8.77 -1.34
CA ASP A 158 -12.16 8.54 -1.65
C ASP A 158 -12.86 9.87 -1.98
N GLU A 159 -12.59 10.94 -1.21
CA GLU A 159 -13.10 12.28 -1.48
C GLU A 159 -12.51 12.88 -2.75
N ILE A 160 -11.22 12.64 -3.00
CA ILE A 160 -10.55 13.08 -4.23
C ILE A 160 -11.16 12.38 -5.43
N GLU A 161 -11.40 11.08 -5.35
CA GLU A 161 -12.06 10.33 -6.42
C GLU A 161 -13.44 10.90 -6.74
N ILE A 162 -14.28 11.11 -5.73
CA ILE A 162 -15.60 11.72 -5.88
C ILE A 162 -15.47 13.08 -6.56
N PHE A 163 -14.61 13.95 -6.04
CA PHE A 163 -14.40 15.29 -6.58
C PHE A 163 -13.94 15.29 -8.03
N LEU A 164 -12.96 14.45 -8.39
CA LEU A 164 -12.46 14.36 -9.76
C LEU A 164 -13.52 13.80 -10.72
N THR A 165 -14.31 12.84 -10.27
CA THR A 165 -15.40 12.24 -11.04
C THR A 165 -16.49 13.26 -11.35
N GLU A 166 -16.93 14.04 -10.36
CA GLU A 166 -17.91 15.13 -10.56
C GLU A 166 -17.40 16.20 -11.54
N ARG A 167 -16.08 16.45 -11.54
CA ARG A 167 -15.42 17.37 -12.46
C ARG A 167 -15.15 16.78 -13.85
N LYS A 168 -15.49 15.50 -14.08
CA LYS A 168 -15.20 14.76 -15.31
C LYS A 168 -13.70 14.81 -15.67
N CYS A 169 -12.85 14.74 -14.64
CA CYS A 169 -11.40 14.76 -14.80
C CYS A 169 -10.88 13.35 -15.05
N GLU A 170 -10.07 13.16 -16.09
CA GLU A 170 -9.48 11.86 -16.44
C GLU A 170 -8.60 11.27 -15.33
N LEU A 171 -8.07 12.13 -14.45
CA LEU A 171 -7.27 11.72 -13.29
C LEU A 171 -8.07 10.86 -12.29
N ALA A 172 -9.41 10.88 -12.33
CA ALA A 172 -10.25 10.01 -11.51
C ALA A 172 -9.99 8.52 -11.78
N ALA A 173 -9.61 8.17 -13.01
CA ALA A 173 -9.38 6.77 -13.40
C ALA A 173 -8.25 6.09 -12.60
N PHE A 174 -7.31 6.86 -12.03
CA PHE A 174 -6.25 6.30 -11.21
C PHE A 174 -6.76 5.65 -9.92
N PHE A 175 -7.87 6.13 -9.37
CA PHE A 175 -8.46 5.60 -8.12
C PHE A 175 -9.21 4.27 -8.34
N GLN A 176 -9.44 3.89 -9.59
CA GLN A 176 -9.97 2.58 -9.99
C GLN A 176 -8.85 1.55 -10.28
N ASN A 177 -7.59 1.95 -10.17
CA ASN A 177 -6.44 1.09 -10.45
C ASN A 177 -5.76 0.65 -9.15
N ASP A 178 -6.05 -0.58 -8.72
CA ASP A 178 -5.52 -1.17 -7.47
C ASP A 178 -3.98 -1.18 -7.41
N LEU A 179 -3.32 -1.38 -8.56
CA LEU A 179 -1.85 -1.37 -8.62
C LEU A 179 -1.30 0.03 -8.41
N TRP A 180 -1.93 1.05 -8.99
CA TRP A 180 -1.57 2.45 -8.78
C TRP A 180 -1.80 2.86 -7.32
N LEU A 181 -2.95 2.50 -6.74
CA LEU A 181 -3.26 2.74 -5.32
C LEU A 181 -2.23 2.07 -4.40
N SER A 182 -1.86 0.82 -4.67
CA SER A 182 -0.85 0.10 -3.88
C SER A 182 0.51 0.81 -3.91
N LYS A 183 0.92 1.31 -5.08
CA LYS A 183 2.15 2.10 -5.24
C LYS A 183 2.09 3.43 -4.51
N LEU A 184 0.96 4.13 -4.59
CA LEU A 184 0.75 5.38 -3.86
C LEU A 184 0.81 5.16 -2.34
N CYS A 185 0.17 4.10 -1.83
CA CYS A 185 0.23 3.73 -0.41
C CYS A 185 1.67 3.49 0.03
N TYR A 186 2.41 2.68 -0.73
CA TYR A 186 3.83 2.40 -0.47
C TYR A 186 4.66 3.68 -0.39
N LEU A 187 4.49 4.60 -1.36
CA LEU A 187 5.16 5.89 -1.35
C LEU A 187 4.78 6.71 -0.10
N SER A 188 3.49 6.81 0.21
CA SER A 188 3.03 7.49 1.42
C SER A 188 3.72 6.97 2.69
N ASP A 189 3.81 5.64 2.85
CA ASP A 189 4.42 5.02 4.03
C ASP A 189 5.93 5.24 4.13
N ILE A 190 6.67 5.04 3.03
CA ILE A 190 8.12 5.23 3.01
C ILE A 190 8.48 6.70 3.27
N PHE A 191 7.77 7.63 2.61
CA PHE A 191 8.01 9.05 2.83
C PHE A 191 7.64 9.50 4.25
N ALA A 192 6.65 8.88 4.89
CA ALA A 192 6.37 9.13 6.30
C ALA A 192 7.56 8.72 7.19
N LYS A 193 8.17 7.56 6.95
CA LYS A 193 9.35 7.10 7.71
C LYS A 193 10.58 7.97 7.50
N LEU A 194 10.81 8.41 6.27
CA LEU A 194 11.86 9.39 6.01
C LEU A 194 11.57 10.69 6.76
N ASN A 195 10.30 11.15 6.77
CA ASN A 195 9.95 12.43 7.41
C ASN A 195 10.17 12.36 8.93
N ASP A 196 9.87 11.21 9.55
CA ASP A 196 10.18 10.96 10.95
C ASP A 196 11.70 11.03 11.22
N LEU A 197 12.52 10.43 10.36
CA LEU A 197 13.99 10.53 10.46
C LEU A 197 14.41 12.00 10.37
N ASN A 198 13.93 12.72 9.38
CA ASN A 198 14.32 14.10 9.15
C ASN A 198 13.92 15.04 10.30
N LEU A 199 12.70 14.91 10.82
CA LEU A 199 12.28 15.63 12.02
C LEU A 199 13.18 15.31 13.21
N SER A 200 13.60 14.05 13.35
CA SER A 200 14.53 13.66 14.41
C SER A 200 15.91 14.31 14.25
N LEU A 201 16.36 14.60 13.03
CA LEU A 201 17.63 15.29 12.75
C LEU A 201 17.55 16.82 13.01
N GLN A 202 16.34 17.38 13.11
CA GLN A 202 16.09 18.82 13.35
C GLN A 202 16.03 19.21 14.85
N GLY A 203 16.16 18.25 15.77
CA GLY A 203 16.01 18.51 17.20
C GLY A 203 17.04 19.50 17.78
N LYS A 204 16.65 20.25 18.82
CA LYS A 204 17.58 21.09 19.60
C LYS A 204 18.71 20.21 20.17
N ASN A 205 19.96 20.66 20.07
CA ASN A 205 21.17 19.95 20.50
C ASN A 205 21.52 18.69 19.71
N CYS A 206 21.09 18.56 18.46
CA CYS A 206 21.53 17.47 17.59
C CYS A 206 22.94 17.78 17.06
N ASP A 207 23.94 17.07 17.57
CA ASP A 207 25.31 17.11 17.04
C ASP A 207 25.52 16.01 15.98
N ILE A 208 26.74 15.95 15.43
CA ILE A 208 27.09 14.97 14.39
C ILE A 208 27.00 13.52 14.90
N PHE A 209 27.35 13.26 16.17
CA PHE A 209 27.35 11.91 16.74
C PHE A 209 25.92 11.41 16.91
N THR A 210 25.08 12.22 17.56
CA THR A 210 23.65 11.94 17.75
C THR A 210 22.94 11.77 16.41
N SER A 211 23.30 12.58 15.43
CA SER A 211 22.72 12.48 14.09
C SER A 211 23.16 11.20 13.37
N ASN A 212 24.43 10.82 13.49
CA ASN A 212 24.95 9.59 12.91
C ASN A 212 24.26 8.37 13.53
N ASP A 213 24.08 8.36 14.85
CA ASP A 213 23.36 7.30 15.57
C ASP A 213 21.91 7.16 15.07
N LYS A 214 21.23 8.29 14.79
CA LYS A 214 19.87 8.29 14.21
C LYS A 214 19.84 7.70 12.80
N ILE A 215 20.81 8.05 11.95
CA ILE A 215 20.93 7.51 10.59
C ILE A 215 21.23 6.00 10.65
N GLU A 216 22.19 5.58 11.46
CA GLU A 216 22.53 4.17 11.67
C GLU A 216 21.35 3.37 12.22
N SER A 217 20.61 3.93 13.18
CA SER A 217 19.36 3.34 13.68
C SER A 217 18.33 3.16 12.58
N PHE A 218 18.19 4.15 11.68
CA PHE A 218 17.26 4.07 10.55
C PHE A 218 17.68 3.00 9.54
N ILE A 219 18.97 2.90 9.20
CA ILE A 219 19.51 1.84 8.32
C ILE A 219 19.22 0.45 8.93
N LYS A 220 19.44 0.28 10.24
CA LYS A 220 19.11 -0.96 10.95
C LYS A 220 17.62 -1.29 10.87
N LYS A 221 16.73 -0.30 11.05
CA LYS A 221 15.28 -0.48 10.91
C LYS A 221 14.88 -0.95 9.50
N ILE A 222 15.45 -0.36 8.45
CA ILE A 222 15.22 -0.79 7.06
C ILE A 222 15.58 -2.27 6.87
N ASN A 223 16.73 -2.70 7.39
CA ASN A 223 17.16 -4.10 7.29
C ASN A 223 16.20 -5.04 8.04
N ILE A 224 15.70 -4.65 9.20
CA ILE A 224 14.69 -5.42 9.95
C ILE A 224 13.40 -5.56 9.12
N TRP A 225 12.88 -4.47 8.55
CA TRP A 225 11.68 -4.50 7.71
C TRP A 225 11.84 -5.43 6.51
N LYS A 226 12.99 -5.33 5.82
CA LYS A 226 13.32 -6.22 4.69
C LYS A 226 13.31 -7.69 5.10
N ASN A 227 13.90 -8.02 6.24
CA ASN A 227 13.95 -9.40 6.74
C ASN A 227 12.55 -9.91 7.13
N HIS A 228 11.75 -9.08 7.80
CA HIS A 228 10.36 -9.44 8.14
C HIS A 228 9.50 -9.66 6.89
N LEU A 229 9.62 -8.80 5.88
CA LEU A 229 8.88 -8.96 4.61
C LEU A 229 9.29 -10.25 3.88
N LYS A 230 10.59 -10.58 3.84
CA LYS A 230 11.07 -11.86 3.29
C LYS A 230 10.56 -13.06 4.06
N ALA A 231 10.56 -12.98 5.39
CA ALA A 231 10.03 -14.03 6.24
C ALA A 231 8.53 -14.22 5.98
N LEU A 232 7.77 -13.11 5.89
CA LEU A 232 6.35 -13.15 5.55
C LEU A 232 6.12 -13.78 4.17
N GLU A 233 6.90 -13.39 3.15
CA GLU A 233 6.85 -14.02 1.82
C GLU A 233 7.08 -15.53 1.92
N THR A 234 8.06 -15.96 2.72
CA THR A 234 8.35 -17.38 2.95
C THR A 234 7.17 -18.08 3.62
N GLN A 235 6.60 -17.49 4.68
CA GLN A 235 5.41 -18.04 5.34
C GLN A 235 4.24 -18.17 4.37
N PHE A 236 4.00 -17.14 3.54
CA PHE A 236 2.97 -17.21 2.51
C PHE A 236 3.24 -18.34 1.52
N ARG A 237 4.47 -18.53 1.05
CA ARG A 237 4.84 -19.66 0.19
C ARG A 237 4.66 -21.02 0.88
N THR A 238 4.96 -21.11 2.17
CA THR A 238 4.79 -22.33 2.97
C THR A 238 3.32 -22.68 3.15
N TYR A 239 2.48 -21.71 3.50
CA TYR A 239 1.07 -21.95 3.84
C TYR A 239 0.13 -21.89 2.63
N PHE A 240 0.46 -21.11 1.59
CA PHE A 240 -0.43 -20.84 0.45
C PHE A 240 0.00 -21.45 -0.89
N ILE A 241 1.06 -22.29 -0.95
CA ILE A 241 1.40 -23.28 -2.01
C ILE A 241 2.90 -23.26 -2.33
N LEU A 242 3.57 -24.41 -2.15
CA LEU A 242 4.73 -24.85 -2.98
C LEU A 242 4.86 -26.38 -3.19
N ASN A 243 4.02 -27.25 -2.58
CA ASN A 243 4.12 -28.72 -2.78
C ASN A 243 3.03 -29.33 -3.66
N ILE A 244 2.06 -28.55 -4.16
CA ILE A 244 1.15 -29.03 -5.19
C ILE A 244 1.82 -28.76 -6.53
N ASP A 245 2.43 -29.81 -7.09
CA ASP A 245 2.87 -29.79 -8.48
C ASP A 245 1.62 -29.65 -9.36
N PHE A 246 1.40 -28.46 -9.91
CA PHE A 246 0.24 -28.17 -10.76
C PHE A 246 0.12 -29.13 -11.94
N LYS A 247 1.22 -29.76 -12.38
CA LYS A 247 1.16 -30.83 -13.39
C LYS A 247 0.48 -32.08 -12.82
N LYS A 248 0.80 -32.47 -11.58
CA LYS A 248 0.22 -33.63 -10.89
C LYS A 248 -1.25 -33.48 -10.48
N VAL A 249 -1.79 -32.27 -10.52
CA VAL A 249 -3.21 -31.98 -10.22
C VAL A 249 -3.96 -31.38 -11.41
N ALA A 250 -3.34 -31.30 -12.60
CA ALA A 250 -3.98 -30.76 -13.79
C ALA A 250 -5.26 -31.52 -14.17
N TRP A 251 -5.29 -32.83 -13.86
CA TRP A 251 -6.44 -33.71 -14.03
C TRP A 251 -7.70 -33.23 -13.29
N ILE A 252 -7.54 -32.48 -12.19
CA ILE A 252 -8.66 -31.91 -11.45
C ILE A 252 -9.38 -30.84 -12.28
N GLN A 253 -8.62 -29.97 -12.95
CA GLN A 253 -9.17 -28.87 -13.77
C GLN A 253 -9.56 -29.32 -15.17
N LYS A 254 -8.93 -30.38 -15.68
CA LYS A 254 -9.08 -30.84 -17.06
C LYS A 254 -9.33 -32.35 -17.16
N PRO A 255 -10.35 -32.91 -16.46
CA PRO A 255 -10.54 -34.36 -16.38
C PRO A 255 -10.81 -35.04 -17.73
N PHE A 256 -11.19 -34.29 -18.78
CA PHE A 256 -11.52 -34.83 -20.11
C PHE A 256 -10.49 -34.51 -21.21
N TRP A 257 -9.39 -33.84 -20.87
CA TRP A 257 -8.40 -33.33 -21.84
C TRP A 257 -6.95 -33.64 -21.50
N ILE A 258 -6.70 -34.45 -20.47
CA ILE A 258 -5.36 -34.94 -20.13
C ILE A 258 -5.30 -36.46 -20.39
N GLY A 259 -4.11 -36.97 -20.71
CA GLY A 259 -3.89 -38.39 -20.95
C GLY A 259 -3.70 -39.19 -19.66
N LEU A 260 -3.91 -40.52 -19.72
CA LEU A 260 -3.64 -41.41 -18.58
C LEU A 260 -2.19 -41.35 -18.11
N SER A 261 -1.24 -41.13 -19.03
CA SER A 261 0.19 -40.94 -18.71
C SER A 261 0.47 -39.74 -17.79
N GLU A 262 -0.47 -38.80 -17.67
CA GLU A 262 -0.32 -37.62 -16.81
C GLU A 262 -0.82 -37.87 -15.38
N ILE A 263 -1.37 -39.06 -15.09
CA ILE A 263 -1.87 -39.46 -13.78
C ILE A 263 -1.19 -40.72 -13.22
N ASP A 264 -0.06 -41.15 -13.80
CA ASP A 264 0.70 -42.34 -13.39
C ASP A 264 1.13 -42.32 -11.92
N HIS A 265 1.22 -41.13 -11.32
CA HIS A 265 1.54 -40.93 -9.91
C HIS A 265 0.37 -41.21 -8.95
N LEU A 266 -0.86 -41.37 -9.45
CA LEU A 266 -2.03 -41.69 -8.64
C LEU A 266 -2.10 -43.20 -8.35
N PRO A 267 -2.78 -43.63 -7.28
CA PRO A 267 -3.03 -45.05 -7.04
C PRO A 267 -3.82 -45.69 -8.20
N LEU A 268 -3.57 -46.97 -8.48
CA LEU A 268 -4.20 -47.70 -9.59
C LEU A 268 -5.73 -47.53 -9.61
N LYS A 269 -6.39 -47.63 -8.44
CA LYS A 269 -7.84 -47.47 -8.34
C LYS A 269 -8.34 -46.09 -8.80
N ALA A 270 -7.57 -45.04 -8.50
CA ALA A 270 -7.90 -43.69 -8.94
C ALA A 270 -7.66 -43.53 -10.46
N GLN A 271 -6.66 -44.22 -11.03
CA GLN A 271 -6.42 -44.24 -12.47
C GLN A 271 -7.55 -44.96 -13.23
N GLU A 272 -8.04 -46.09 -12.71
CA GLU A 272 -9.19 -46.83 -13.26
C GLU A 272 -10.45 -45.96 -13.26
N GLU A 273 -10.79 -45.36 -12.11
CA GLU A 273 -11.94 -44.45 -12.00
C GLU A 273 -11.80 -43.23 -12.92
N PHE A 274 -10.58 -42.68 -13.05
CA PHE A 274 -10.33 -41.57 -13.97
C PHE A 274 -10.51 -41.99 -15.44
N ALA A 275 -10.09 -43.19 -15.83
CA ALA A 275 -10.26 -43.69 -17.19
C ALA A 275 -11.76 -43.83 -17.56
N GLU A 276 -12.57 -44.32 -16.63
CA GLU A 276 -14.03 -44.41 -16.78
C GLU A 276 -14.66 -43.01 -16.86
N LEU A 277 -14.34 -42.14 -15.89
CA LEU A 277 -14.86 -40.77 -15.82
C LEU A 277 -14.51 -39.96 -17.08
N SER A 278 -13.25 -39.99 -17.51
CA SER A 278 -12.76 -39.21 -18.66
C SER A 278 -13.33 -39.67 -20.00
N SER A 279 -13.82 -40.92 -20.07
CA SER A 279 -14.49 -41.49 -21.23
C SER A 279 -16.00 -41.25 -21.25
N ASP A 280 -16.59 -40.83 -20.12
CA ASP A 280 -18.01 -40.54 -20.02
C ASP A 280 -18.39 -39.27 -20.79
N SER A 281 -19.13 -39.45 -21.88
CA SER A 281 -19.55 -38.38 -22.77
C SER A 281 -20.61 -37.46 -22.15
N ASN A 282 -21.45 -37.98 -21.25
CA ASN A 282 -22.45 -37.19 -20.54
C ASN A 282 -21.78 -36.31 -19.48
N LEU A 283 -20.86 -36.85 -18.67
CA LEU A 283 -20.09 -36.06 -17.70
C LEU A 283 -19.27 -34.98 -18.41
N LYS A 284 -18.68 -35.28 -19.57
CA LYS A 284 -17.95 -34.30 -20.40
C LYS A 284 -18.83 -33.14 -20.85
N LEU A 285 -20.09 -33.40 -21.23
CA LEU A 285 -21.07 -32.38 -21.61
C LEU A 285 -21.55 -31.53 -20.42
N GLN A 286 -21.57 -32.09 -19.21
CA GLN A 286 -22.02 -31.39 -18.00
C GLN A 286 -20.89 -30.60 -17.32
N PHE A 287 -19.63 -31.01 -17.45
CA PHE A 287 -18.48 -30.35 -16.83
C PHE A 287 -18.43 -28.82 -16.99
N PRO A 288 -18.55 -28.24 -18.20
CA PRO A 288 -18.48 -26.78 -18.37
C PRO A 288 -19.68 -26.03 -17.80
N LYS A 289 -20.76 -26.73 -17.40
CA LYS A 289 -22.00 -26.14 -16.88
C LYS A 289 -22.01 -26.02 -15.36
N LYS A 290 -21.02 -26.57 -14.67
CA LYS A 290 -20.94 -26.61 -13.21
C LYS A 290 -19.66 -25.94 -12.71
N PRO A 291 -19.70 -25.29 -11.54
CA PRO A 291 -18.48 -24.94 -10.79
C PRO A 291 -17.64 -26.19 -10.55
N LEU A 292 -16.30 -26.03 -10.56
CA LEU A 292 -15.36 -27.14 -10.47
C LEU A 292 -15.60 -28.05 -9.25
N THR A 293 -15.82 -27.46 -8.09
CA THR A 293 -16.11 -28.20 -6.85
C THR A 293 -17.43 -28.95 -6.91
N GLU A 294 -18.48 -28.36 -7.51
CA GLU A 294 -19.78 -29.01 -7.64
C GLU A 294 -19.71 -30.22 -8.58
N PHE A 295 -18.92 -30.13 -9.65
CA PHE A 295 -18.67 -31.26 -10.53
C PHE A 295 -18.07 -32.44 -9.77
N TRP A 296 -16.97 -32.22 -9.03
CA TRP A 296 -16.30 -33.28 -8.27
C TRP A 296 -17.14 -33.81 -7.09
N ILE A 297 -18.00 -32.99 -6.48
CA ILE A 297 -19.00 -33.48 -5.51
C ILE A 297 -20.00 -34.41 -6.20
N GLY A 298 -20.47 -34.05 -7.40
CA GLY A 298 -21.44 -34.84 -8.16
C GLY A 298 -20.89 -36.19 -8.60
N THR A 299 -19.63 -36.26 -8.99
CA THR A 299 -18.99 -37.51 -9.42
C THR A 299 -18.59 -38.44 -8.27
N ARG A 300 -18.62 -37.95 -7.03
CA ARG A 300 -18.20 -38.71 -5.83
C ARG A 300 -18.97 -40.01 -5.59
N THR A 301 -20.22 -40.08 -6.03
CA THR A 301 -21.06 -41.27 -5.85
C THR A 301 -20.62 -42.43 -6.75
N GLU A 302 -20.22 -42.13 -7.98
CA GLU A 302 -19.79 -43.11 -8.99
C GLU A 302 -18.27 -43.33 -8.97
N PHE A 303 -17.49 -42.29 -8.68
CA PHE A 303 -16.02 -42.28 -8.72
C PHE A 303 -15.42 -41.76 -7.40
N PRO A 304 -15.63 -42.46 -6.27
CA PRO A 304 -15.32 -41.94 -4.94
C PRO A 304 -13.84 -41.69 -4.71
N THR A 305 -12.95 -42.55 -5.21
CA THR A 305 -11.51 -42.47 -4.95
C THR A 305 -10.90 -41.24 -5.61
N ILE A 306 -11.19 -41.04 -6.90
CA ILE A 306 -10.67 -39.91 -7.67
C ILE A 306 -11.35 -38.60 -7.25
N ALA A 307 -12.65 -38.63 -6.92
CA ALA A 307 -13.38 -37.46 -6.44
C ALA A 307 -12.88 -36.98 -5.07
N ASP A 308 -12.63 -37.89 -4.12
CA ASP A 308 -12.10 -37.53 -2.79
C ASP A 308 -10.70 -36.89 -2.91
N MET A 309 -9.85 -37.40 -3.80
CA MET A 309 -8.55 -36.79 -4.09
C MET A 309 -8.70 -35.38 -4.66
N ALA A 310 -9.63 -35.16 -5.58
CA ALA A 310 -9.91 -33.84 -6.14
C ALA A 310 -10.43 -32.88 -5.06
N LEU A 311 -11.37 -33.34 -4.23
CA LEU A 311 -11.99 -32.53 -3.18
C LEU A 311 -11.00 -32.15 -2.07
N ASN A 312 -10.06 -33.02 -1.72
CA ASN A 312 -8.99 -32.67 -0.77
C ASN A 312 -8.10 -31.51 -1.23
N VAL A 313 -7.99 -31.31 -2.56
CA VAL A 313 -7.27 -30.16 -3.13
C VAL A 313 -8.17 -28.91 -3.21
N LEU A 314 -9.46 -29.07 -3.50
CA LEU A 314 -10.38 -27.97 -3.78
C LEU A 314 -11.04 -27.35 -2.53
N LEU A 315 -11.33 -28.16 -1.49
CA LEU A 315 -12.12 -27.74 -0.33
C LEU A 315 -11.42 -26.84 0.71
N PRO A 316 -10.09 -26.86 0.89
CA PRO A 316 -9.42 -25.94 1.82
C PRO A 316 -9.71 -24.45 1.56
N PHE A 317 -10.15 -24.09 0.36
CA PHE A 317 -10.43 -22.69 -0.02
C PHE A 317 -11.91 -22.31 0.00
N ASN A 318 -12.83 -23.25 -0.25
CA ASN A 318 -14.27 -22.95 -0.34
C ASN A 318 -15.01 -23.07 1.00
N THR A 319 -14.46 -23.82 1.94
CA THR A 319 -15.14 -24.10 3.21
C THR A 319 -14.87 -23.03 4.27
N THR A 320 -13.82 -22.23 4.17
CA THR A 320 -13.47 -21.24 5.20
C THR A 320 -14.54 -20.17 5.37
N TYR A 321 -15.07 -19.60 4.28
CA TYR A 321 -16.13 -18.59 4.38
C TYR A 321 -17.42 -19.16 4.99
N LEU A 322 -17.90 -20.31 4.49
CA LEU A 322 -19.12 -20.94 5.03
C LEU A 322 -18.90 -21.44 6.45
N CYS A 323 -17.73 -21.98 6.78
CA CYS A 323 -17.35 -22.34 8.14
C CYS A 323 -17.31 -21.10 9.04
N GLU A 324 -16.69 -19.99 8.63
CA GLU A 324 -16.64 -18.75 9.39
C GLU A 324 -18.02 -18.14 9.61
N VAL A 325 -18.88 -18.11 8.59
CA VAL A 325 -20.29 -17.70 8.70
C VAL A 325 -21.04 -18.62 9.66
N THR A 326 -20.84 -19.93 9.55
CA THR A 326 -21.48 -20.92 10.42
C THR A 326 -21.00 -20.83 11.86
N PHE A 327 -19.69 -20.68 12.10
CA PHE A 327 -19.10 -20.52 13.42
C PHE A 327 -19.49 -19.19 14.04
N SER A 328 -19.57 -18.10 13.25
CA SER A 328 -20.05 -16.79 13.70
C SER A 328 -21.53 -16.85 14.08
N ALA A 329 -22.36 -17.50 13.25
CA ALA A 329 -23.76 -17.76 13.59
C ALA A 329 -23.87 -18.60 14.88
N LEU A 330 -23.01 -19.61 15.04
CA LEU A 330 -23.00 -20.47 16.22
C LEU A 330 -22.56 -19.72 17.50
N THR A 331 -21.56 -18.83 17.43
CA THR A 331 -21.19 -17.97 18.56
C THR A 331 -22.29 -17.00 18.93
N HIS A 332 -23.04 -16.47 17.95
CA HIS A 332 -24.23 -15.67 18.23
C HIS A 332 -25.38 -16.48 18.85
N ILE A 333 -25.59 -17.73 18.42
CA ILE A 333 -26.61 -18.64 18.98
C ILE A 333 -26.24 -19.08 20.40
N LYS A 334 -24.93 -19.25 20.66
CA LYS A 334 -24.37 -19.63 21.97
C LYS A 334 -24.19 -18.39 22.85
N THR A 335 -25.27 -18.01 23.53
CA THR A 335 -25.25 -16.91 24.52
C THR A 335 -24.99 -17.44 25.94
N GLN A 336 -24.66 -16.54 26.88
CA GLN A 336 -24.49 -16.87 28.30
C GLN A 336 -25.76 -17.47 28.97
N TYR A 337 -26.93 -17.33 28.32
CA TYR A 337 -28.21 -17.86 28.79
C TYR A 337 -28.63 -19.16 28.09
N ARG A 338 -27.86 -19.63 27.08
CA ARG A 338 -28.14 -20.85 26.32
C ARG A 338 -26.89 -21.74 26.27
N SER A 339 -26.64 -22.46 27.36
CA SER A 339 -25.52 -23.40 27.54
C SER A 339 -25.72 -24.77 26.86
N SER A 340 -26.91 -25.03 26.30
CA SER A 340 -27.30 -26.31 25.69
C SER A 340 -27.49 -26.18 24.18
N LEU A 341 -26.81 -27.05 23.41
CA LEU A 341 -26.87 -27.15 21.95
C LEU A 341 -28.08 -28.00 21.44
N LYS A 342 -29.24 -27.92 22.11
CA LYS A 342 -30.46 -28.58 21.62
C LYS A 342 -31.04 -27.80 20.44
N ASN A 343 -31.41 -28.52 19.38
CA ASN A 343 -32.01 -28.03 18.12
C ASN A 343 -31.16 -26.97 17.37
N VAL A 344 -29.83 -27.08 17.46
CA VAL A 344 -28.91 -26.14 16.78
C VAL A 344 -29.11 -26.16 15.26
N GLU A 345 -29.36 -27.33 14.68
CA GLU A 345 -29.58 -27.48 13.24
C GLU A 345 -30.76 -26.62 12.74
N GLU A 346 -31.85 -26.55 13.52
CA GLU A 346 -33.05 -25.77 13.18
C GLU A 346 -32.80 -24.25 13.16
N VAL A 347 -31.81 -23.78 13.94
CA VAL A 347 -31.47 -22.36 14.07
C VAL A 347 -30.31 -21.97 13.15
N LEU A 348 -29.35 -22.88 12.97
CA LEU A 348 -28.17 -22.66 12.15
C LEU A 348 -28.54 -22.64 10.67
N ARG A 349 -29.44 -23.53 10.23
CA ARG A 349 -29.82 -23.65 8.81
C ARG A 349 -30.43 -22.35 8.23
N PRO A 350 -31.35 -21.64 8.90
CA PRO A 350 -31.77 -20.30 8.46
C PRO A 350 -30.65 -19.25 8.53
N ALA A 351 -29.77 -19.31 9.53
CA ALA A 351 -28.74 -18.30 9.76
C ALA A 351 -27.61 -18.32 8.72
N VAL A 352 -27.37 -19.48 8.10
CA VAL A 352 -26.31 -19.68 7.10
C VAL A 352 -26.86 -19.86 5.68
N SER A 353 -28.19 -19.84 5.51
CA SER A 353 -28.83 -20.03 4.22
C SER A 353 -29.09 -18.71 3.51
N ASN A 354 -28.85 -18.69 2.19
CA ASN A 354 -29.24 -17.58 1.32
C ASN A 354 -30.74 -17.59 0.97
N ILE A 355 -31.54 -18.49 1.56
CA ILE A 355 -32.98 -18.57 1.33
C ILE A 355 -33.69 -17.54 2.22
N PRO A 356 -34.38 -16.54 1.65
CA PRO A 356 -35.08 -15.54 2.45
C PRO A 356 -36.23 -16.19 3.25
N PRO A 357 -36.34 -15.92 4.56
CA PRO A 357 -37.43 -16.47 5.36
C PRO A 357 -38.77 -15.92 4.89
N ARG A 358 -39.76 -16.81 4.72
CA ARG A 358 -41.13 -16.42 4.34
C ARG A 358 -41.89 -15.87 5.56
N PHE A 359 -41.43 -14.76 6.13
CA PHE A 359 -42.00 -14.17 7.36
C PHE A 359 -43.50 -13.91 7.24
N ASN A 360 -43.97 -13.40 6.10
CA ASN A 360 -45.39 -13.15 5.87
C ASN A 360 -46.25 -14.41 6.03
N LEU A 361 -45.77 -15.57 5.55
CA LEU A 361 -46.48 -16.84 5.70
C LEU A 361 -46.49 -17.32 7.16
N LEU A 362 -45.39 -17.11 7.88
CA LEU A 362 -45.26 -17.48 9.30
C LEU A 362 -46.13 -16.61 10.21
N CYS A 363 -46.13 -15.29 9.96
CA CYS A 363 -46.96 -14.34 10.67
C CYS A 363 -48.45 -14.62 10.46
N ASN A 364 -48.87 -14.93 9.23
CA ASN A 364 -50.27 -15.28 8.94
C ASN A 364 -50.74 -16.59 9.60
N LYS A 365 -49.81 -17.46 10.03
CA LYS A 365 -50.13 -18.71 10.74
C LYS A 365 -50.12 -18.56 12.26
N LYS A 366 -49.69 -17.42 12.81
CA LYS A 366 -49.73 -17.16 14.25
C LYS A 366 -50.93 -16.27 14.57
N GLN A 367 -51.85 -16.79 15.37
CA GLN A 367 -52.93 -16.01 15.94
C GLN A 367 -52.33 -15.02 16.96
N ALA A 368 -52.55 -13.72 16.76
CA ALA A 368 -52.13 -12.73 17.73
C ALA A 368 -52.85 -13.01 19.06
N HIS A 369 -52.10 -13.17 20.16
CA HIS A 369 -52.72 -13.23 21.47
C HIS A 369 -53.45 -11.92 21.72
N PRO A 370 -54.76 -11.93 22.00
CA PRO A 370 -55.44 -10.73 22.43
C PRO A 370 -54.79 -10.27 23.73
N SER A 371 -54.31 -9.04 23.76
CA SER A 371 -53.88 -8.39 24.99
C SER A 371 -55.10 -8.25 25.89
N HIS A 372 -54.96 -8.71 27.14
CA HIS A 372 -55.95 -8.54 28.20
C HIS A 372 -55.83 -7.17 28.86
#